data_AF-A0A3D5MX19-F1
#
_entry.id   AF-A0A3D5MX19-F1
#
_cell.length_a   1.000
_cell.length_b   1.000
_cell.length_c   1.000
_cell.angle_alpha   90.00
_cell.angle_beta   90.00
_cell.angle_gamma   90.00
#
_symmetry.space_group_name_H-M   'P 1'
#
loop_
_entity.id
_entity.type
_entity.pdbx_description
1 polymer ?
#
loop_
_entity_poly.entity_id
_entity_poly.type
_entity_poly.pdbx_seq_one_letter_code
_entity_poly.pdbx_strand_id
1 'polypeptide(L)' 'MGTIKAGKYAVFTIEHTVEAVQEAWEKIFDEVLINGYKIDFSRDILERYAVKMVNNHKCEICVPIS' A
#
# COMPACT_ATOMS: atom_id res chain seq x y z
N MET A 1 -10.88 1.44 19.73
CA MET A 1 -10.68 0.35 18.74
C MET A 1 -10.64 0.98 17.36
N GLY A 2 -9.65 0.65 16.52
CA GLY A 2 -9.58 1.15 15.15
C GLY A 2 -10.49 0.36 14.22
N THR A 3 -11.13 1.02 13.25
CA THR A 3 -11.99 0.38 12.24
C THR A 3 -11.42 0.64 10.86
N ILE A 4 -11.21 -0.42 10.08
CA ILE A 4 -10.79 -0.33 8.68
C ILE A 4 -12.03 -0.49 7.81
N LYS A 5 -12.25 0.45 6.88
CA LYS A 5 -13.35 0.35 5.92
C LYS A 5 -13.06 -0.78 4.92
N ALA A 6 -14.03 -1.67 4.72
CA ALA A 6 -13.92 -2.72 3.70
C ALA A 6 -13.92 -2.11 2.28
N GLY A 7 -13.30 -2.82 1.33
CA GLY A 7 -13.28 -2.43 -0.07
C GLY A 7 -12.07 -3.01 -0.81
N LYS A 8 -11.87 -2.57 -2.05
CA LYS A 8 -10.73 -2.99 -2.88
C LYS A 8 -9.51 -2.13 -2.59
N TYR A 9 -8.33 -2.76 -2.62
CA TYR A 9 -7.04 -2.12 -2.43
C TYR A 9 -6.07 -2.62 -3.51
N ALA A 10 -5.32 -1.70 -4.10
CA ALA A 10 -4.10 -2.04 -4.82
C ALA A 10 -3.00 -2.32 -3.79
N VAL A 11 -2.37 -3.49 -3.88
CA VAL A 11 -1.37 -3.94 -2.89
C VAL A 11 0.01 -3.97 -3.55
N PHE A 12 0.94 -3.21 -2.96
CA PHE A 12 2.32 -3.13 -3.41
C PHE A 12 3.22 -3.78 -2.37
N THR A 13 3.95 -4.83 -2.77
CA THR A 13 4.95 -5.47 -1.91
C THR A 13 6.31 -4.85 -2.18
N ILE A 14 6.94 -4.32 -1.14
CA ILE A 14 8.23 -3.63 -1.23
C ILE A 14 9.20 -4.17 -0.17
N GLU A 15 10.48 -3.86 -0.33
CA GLU A 15 11.47 -4.11 0.72
C GLU A 15 11.24 -3.18 1.90
N HIS A 16 11.47 -3.68 3.12
CA HIS A 16 11.38 -2.91 4.36
C HIS A 16 12.70 -2.15 4.58
N THR A 17 13.04 -1.28 3.62
CA THR A 17 14.14 -0.32 3.71
C THR A 17 13.57 1.08 3.60
N VAL A 18 14.25 2.07 4.20
CA VAL A 18 13.77 3.46 4.19
C VAL A 18 13.68 3.98 2.76
N GLU A 19 14.66 3.59 1.93
CA GLU A 19 14.78 3.97 0.54
C GLU A 19 13.63 3.39 -0.30
N ALA A 20 13.34 2.08 -0.15
CA ALA A 20 12.27 1.43 -0.90
C ALA A 20 10.88 1.94 -0.50
N VAL A 21 10.68 2.25 0.79
CA VAL A 21 9.43 2.85 1.27
C VAL A 21 9.23 4.23 0.68
N GLN A 22 10.27 5.08 0.70
CA GLN A 22 10.19 6.42 0.11
C GLN A 22 9.92 6.37 -1.39
N GLU A 23 10.66 5.55 -2.12
CA GLU A 23 10.46 5.35 -3.56
C GLU A 23 9.05 4.84 -3.88
N ALA A 24 8.54 3.90 -3.07
CA ALA A 24 7.18 3.40 -3.23
C ALA A 24 6.15 4.51 -3.06
N TRP A 25 6.25 5.34 -2.02
CA TRP A 25 5.31 6.45 -1.82
C TRP A 25 5.30 7.44 -2.99
N GLU A 26 6.43 7.66 -3.65
CA GLU A 26 6.50 8.53 -4.83
C GLU A 26 5.84 7.90 -6.07
N LYS A 27 5.89 6.56 -6.21
CA LYS A 27 5.47 5.85 -7.44
C LYS A 27 4.09 5.21 -7.37
N ILE A 28 3.65 4.73 -6.21
CA ILE A 28 2.43 3.90 -6.08
C ILE A 28 1.18 4.62 -6.57
N PHE A 29 1.10 5.94 -6.39
CA PHE A 29 -0.07 6.72 -6.82
C PHE A 29 -0.17 6.77 -8.34
N ASP A 30 0.95 7.05 -9.01
CA ASP A 30 1.03 7.06 -10.46
C ASP A 30 0.77 5.68 -11.03
N GLU A 31 1.33 4.62 -10.42
CA GLU A 31 1.06 3.23 -10.82
C GLU A 31 -0.43 2.88 -10.74
N VAL A 32 -1.14 3.28 -9.67
CA VAL A 32 -2.59 3.06 -9.56
C VAL A 32 -3.33 3.76 -10.71
N LEU A 33 -2.97 5.01 -11.03
CA LEU A 33 -3.60 5.78 -12.09
C LEU A 33 -3.29 5.23 -13.49
N ILE A 34 -2.04 4.83 -13.76
CA ILE A 34 -1.60 4.24 -15.03
C ILE A 34 -2.32 2.91 -15.30
N ASN A 35 -2.59 2.14 -14.25
CA ASN A 35 -3.37 0.91 -14.33
C ASN A 35 -4.89 1.16 -14.45
N GLY A 36 -5.33 2.42 -14.56
CA GLY A 36 -6.72 2.80 -14.81
C GLY A 36 -7.61 2.80 -13.58
N TYR A 37 -7.04 2.65 -12.38
CA TYR A 37 -7.78 2.70 -11.14
C TYR A 37 -7.85 4.12 -10.60
N LYS A 38 -8.92 4.42 -9.86
CA LYS A 38 -9.05 5.68 -9.11
C LYS A 38 -8.73 5.42 -7.65
N ILE A 39 -7.91 6.28 -7.07
CA ILE A 39 -7.59 6.25 -5.65
C ILE A 39 -8.78 6.78 -4.87
N ASP A 40 -9.22 6.02 -3.87
CA ASP A 40 -10.31 6.39 -2.99
C ASP A 40 -9.75 7.00 -1.69
N PHE A 41 -9.51 8.32 -1.74
CA PHE A 41 -9.02 9.09 -0.59
C PHE A 41 -10.00 9.19 0.59
N SER A 42 -11.21 8.62 0.49
CA SER A 42 -12.14 8.53 1.63
C SER A 42 -11.83 7.36 2.58
N ARG A 43 -10.87 6.51 2.19
CA ARG A 43 -10.34 5.38 2.96
C ARG A 43 -8.85 5.59 3.22
N ASP A 44 -8.38 5.05 4.33
CA ASP A 44 -6.98 5.13 4.71
C ASP A 44 -6.12 4.20 3.86
N ILE A 45 -4.92 4.66 3.51
CA ILE A 45 -3.85 3.82 2.96
C ILE A 45 -3.25 3.04 4.13
N LEU A 46 -3.10 1.73 3.96
CA LEU A 46 -2.66 0.85 5.04
C LEU A 46 -1.26 0.33 4.75
N GLU A 47 -0.36 0.45 5.71
CA GLU A 47 0.90 -0.29 5.72
C GLU A 47 0.73 -1.58 6.51
N ARG A 48 0.93 -2.72 5.86
CA ARG A 48 0.74 -4.05 6.43
C ARG A 48 2.09 -4.75 6.61
N TYR A 49 2.37 -5.08 7.86
CA TYR A 49 3.51 -5.92 8.26
C TYR A 49 3.01 -7.31 8.63
N ALA A 50 2.72 -8.14 7.61
CA ALA A 50 2.43 -9.54 7.88
C ALA A 50 3.67 -10.18 8.54
N VAL A 51 3.50 -10.93 9.63
CA VAL A 51 4.61 -11.57 10.37
C VAL A 51 5.54 -12.37 9.44
N LYS A 52 4.97 -13.00 8.41
CA LYS A 52 5.71 -13.76 7.38
C LYS A 52 6.54 -12.87 6.44
N MET A 53 6.13 -11.62 6.22
CA MET A 53 6.83 -10.61 5.39
C MET A 53 7.93 -9.89 6.18
N VAL A 54 7.71 -9.62 7.47
CA VAL A 54 8.72 -9.02 8.36
C VAL A 54 9.96 -9.91 8.47
N ASN A 55 9.77 -11.23 8.61
CA ASN A 55 10.87 -12.20 8.61
C ASN A 55 11.66 -12.23 7.28
N ASN A 56 11.07 -11.71 6.20
CA ASN A 56 11.67 -11.62 4.89
C ASN A 56 12.09 -10.18 4.52
N HIS A 57 12.09 -9.25 5.47
CA HIS A 57 12.39 -7.82 5.26
C HIS A 57 11.51 -7.17 4.17
N LYS A 58 10.22 -7.50 4.15
CA LYS A 58 9.24 -6.91 3.22
C LYS A 58 8.08 -6.26 3.96
N CYS A 59 7.49 -5.24 3.35
CA CYS A 59 6.22 -4.65 3.77
C CYS A 59 5.26 -4.50 2.59
N GLU A 60 3.97 -4.34 2.90
CA GLU A 60 2.92 -4.13 1.91
C GLU A 60 2.28 -2.76 2.12
N ILE A 61 2.16 -1.96 1.06
CA ILE A 61 1.36 -0.73 1.05
C ILE A 61 0.05 -1.03 0.31
N CYS A 62 -1.07 -0.77 0.97
CA CYS A 62 -2.42 -1.02 0.46
C CYS A 62 -3.10 0.32 0.16
N VAL A 63 -3.19 0.68 -1.11
CA VAL A 63 -3.84 1.91 -1.58
C VAL A 63 -5.31 1.61 -1.91
N PRO A 64 -6.28 2.29 -1.28
CA PRO A 64 -7.70 2.06 -1.56
C PRO A 64 -8.07 2.51 -2.97
N ILE A 65 -8.82 1.68 -3.68
CA ILE A 65 -9.27 1.95 -5.07
C ILE A 65 -10.78 1.80 -5.23
N SER A 66 -11.38 2.60 -6.12
CA SER A 66 -12.81 2.58 -6.48
C SER A 66 -13.08 2.00 -7.86
#